data_AF-A0A0D2P6P4-F1
#
_entry.id   AF-A0A0D2P6P4-F1
#
_cell.length_a   1.000
_cell.length_b   1.000
_cell.length_c   1.000
_cell.angle_alpha   90.00
_cell.angle_beta   90.00
_cell.angle_gamma   90.00
#
_symmetry.space_group_name_H-M   'P 1'
#
loop_
_entity.id
_entity.type
_entity.pdbx_description
1 polymer ?
#
loop_
_entity_poly.entity_id
_entity_poly.type
_entity_poly.pdbx_seq_one_letter_code
_entity_poly.pdbx_strand_id
1 'polypeptide(L)'
;TLRRHMQSRHKMSYLKWCKANNFDSMLPDDAKERRSQAHEALKQTRVGDHFTTVNPANDHKKLEPFSQELFREAAIQWLIETDQPISAFDHPTYQNMIAMAACATKGVKI
;
A
#
# COMPACT_ATOMS: atom_id res chain seq x y z
N THR A 1 18.71 -5.64 8.73
CA THR A 1 20.15 -5.93 8.56
C THR A 1 20.53 -7.30 9.11
N LEU A 2 20.19 -7.64 10.36
CA LEU A 2 20.57 -8.93 10.99
C LEU A 2 20.06 -10.19 10.24
N ARG A 3 18.78 -10.21 9.83
CA ARG A 3 18.19 -11.37 9.12
C ARG A 3 18.77 -11.59 7.72
N ARG A 4 19.14 -10.51 7.02
CA ARG A 4 19.82 -10.59 5.71
C ARG A 4 21.24 -11.14 5.85
N HIS A 5 21.95 -10.78 6.91
CA HIS A 5 23.26 -11.35 7.22
C HIS A 5 23.16 -12.84 7.60
N MET A 6 22.18 -13.21 8.45
CA MET A 6 21.93 -14.62 8.77
C MET A 6 21.62 -15.44 7.52
N GLN A 7 20.85 -14.90 6.58
CA GLN A 7 20.57 -15.54 5.31
C GLN A 7 21.82 -15.70 4.42
N SER A 8 22.74 -14.74 4.39
CA SER A 8 23.90 -14.83 3.51
C SER A 8 25.03 -15.71 4.09
N ARG A 9 25.26 -15.66 5.41
CA ARG A 9 26.41 -16.33 6.06
C ARG A 9 26.05 -17.60 6.81
N HIS A 10 24.82 -17.73 7.31
CA HIS A 10 24.44 -18.78 8.26
C HIS A 10 23.12 -19.50 7.91
N LYS A 11 22.65 -19.41 6.67
CA LYS A 11 21.35 -19.97 6.23
C LYS A 11 21.14 -21.40 6.67
N MET A 12 22.09 -22.29 6.38
CA MET A 12 21.96 -23.72 6.65
C MET A 12 21.87 -24.03 8.15
N SER A 13 22.70 -23.38 8.97
CA SER A 13 22.68 -23.56 10.42
C SER A 13 21.38 -23.04 11.03
N TYR A 14 20.91 -21.89 10.55
CA TYR A 14 19.64 -21.31 10.99
C TYR A 14 18.45 -22.18 10.62
N LEU A 15 18.37 -22.68 9.38
CA LEU A 15 17.29 -23.58 8.95
C LEU A 15 17.27 -24.90 9.74
N LYS A 16 18.44 -25.48 10.03
CA LYS A 16 18.54 -26.66 10.90
C LYS A 16 18.01 -26.38 12.30
N TRP A 17 18.37 -25.23 12.87
CA TRP A 17 17.87 -24.81 14.18
C TRP A 17 16.36 -24.58 14.16
N CYS A 18 15.82 -23.91 13.14
CA CYS A 18 14.37 -23.73 12.95
C CYS A 18 13.64 -25.06 12.92
N LYS A 19 14.13 -26.03 12.13
CA LYS A 19 13.55 -27.38 12.05
C LYS A 19 13.61 -28.13 13.38
N ALA A 20 14.76 -28.06 14.08
CA ALA A 20 14.94 -28.73 15.37
C ALA A 20 14.04 -28.18 16.48
N ASN A 21 13.67 -26.90 16.39
CA ASN A 21 12.90 -26.20 17.42
C ASN A 21 11.44 -25.93 16.98
N ASN A 22 10.98 -26.50 15.85
CA ASN A 22 9.64 -26.28 15.28
C ASN A 22 9.30 -24.79 15.04
N PHE A 23 10.28 -23.98 14.62
CA PHE A 23 10.06 -22.59 14.24
C PHE A 23 10.02 -22.41 12.73
N ASP A 24 9.13 -21.54 12.26
CA ASP A 24 9.13 -21.07 10.89
C ASP A 24 10.34 -20.18 10.62
N SER A 25 10.98 -20.40 9.46
CA SER A 25 12.07 -19.54 9.03
C SER A 25 11.59 -18.11 8.76
N MET A 26 12.29 -17.16 9.38
CA MET A 26 12.08 -15.73 9.19
C MET A 26 13.15 -15.10 8.31
N LEU A 27 13.92 -15.91 7.57
CA LEU A 27 14.85 -15.39 6.58
C LEU A 27 14.06 -14.68 5.45
N PRO A 28 14.57 -13.54 4.94
CA PRO A 28 13.93 -12.79 3.87
C PRO A 28 13.42 -13.61 2.68
N ASP A 29 14.21 -14.57 2.18
CA ASP A 29 13.83 -15.41 1.02
C ASP A 29 12.66 -16.33 1.38
N ASP A 30 12.79 -17.09 2.47
CA ASP A 30 11.76 -18.04 2.89
C ASP A 30 10.44 -17.32 3.27
N ALA A 31 10.55 -16.12 3.87
CA ALA A 31 9.40 -15.27 4.14
C ALA A 31 8.75 -14.71 2.87
N LYS A 32 9.56 -14.40 1.84
CA LYS A 32 9.07 -13.98 0.52
C LYS A 32 8.36 -15.14 -0.18
N GLU A 33 8.94 -16.33 -0.17
CA GLU A 33 8.37 -17.54 -0.75
C GLU A 33 7.04 -17.91 -0.11
N ARG A 34 6.93 -17.86 1.22
CA ARG A 34 5.65 -18.08 1.91
C ARG A 34 4.57 -17.09 1.49
N ARG A 35 4.92 -15.80 1.37
CA ARG A 35 3.97 -14.78 0.88
C ARG A 35 3.54 -15.06 -0.55
N SER A 36 4.46 -15.47 -1.44
CA SER A 36 4.07 -15.83 -2.81
C SER A 36 3.19 -17.07 -2.85
N GLN A 37 3.49 -18.10 -2.07
CA GLN A 37 2.66 -19.30 -2.01
C GLN A 37 1.26 -19.00 -1.44
N ALA A 38 1.17 -18.19 -0.39
CA ALA A 38 -0.11 -17.75 0.15
C ALA A 38 -0.90 -16.93 -0.88
N HIS A 39 -0.23 -16.06 -1.63
CA HIS A 39 -0.84 -15.31 -2.72
C HIS A 39 -1.36 -16.23 -3.84
N GLU A 40 -0.58 -17.23 -4.26
CA GLU A 40 -1.01 -18.23 -5.24
C GLU A 40 -2.19 -19.08 -4.73
N ALA A 41 -2.18 -19.47 -3.45
CA ALA A 41 -3.27 -20.23 -2.84
C ALA A 41 -4.60 -19.44 -2.77
N LEU A 42 -4.51 -18.11 -2.68
CA LEU A 42 -5.65 -17.21 -2.70
C LEU A 42 -6.14 -16.87 -4.12
N LYS A 43 -5.43 -17.30 -5.18
CA LYS A 43 -5.91 -17.10 -6.54
C LYS A 43 -7.14 -17.95 -6.81
N GLN A 44 -8.19 -17.29 -7.27
CA GLN A 44 -9.43 -17.95 -7.65
C GLN A 44 -9.25 -18.71 -8.98
N THR A 45 -9.29 -20.04 -8.93
CA THR A 45 -9.01 -20.91 -10.09
C THR A 45 -10.17 -21.06 -11.09
N ARG A 46 -11.38 -20.63 -10.71
CA ARG A 46 -12.62 -20.82 -11.52
C ARG A 46 -13.07 -19.57 -12.27
N VAL A 47 -12.26 -18.51 -12.25
CA VAL A 47 -12.55 -17.29 -13.02
C VAL A 47 -12.07 -17.51 -14.45
N GLY A 48 -12.96 -17.41 -15.43
CA GLY A 48 -12.61 -17.57 -16.85
C GLY A 48 -11.88 -16.36 -17.41
N ASP A 49 -11.29 -16.52 -18.60
CA ASP A 49 -10.50 -15.51 -19.34
C ASP A 49 -11.21 -14.18 -19.61
N HIS A 50 -12.52 -14.10 -19.36
CA HIS A 50 -13.28 -12.85 -19.45
C HIS A 50 -12.88 -11.84 -18.35
N PHE A 51 -12.27 -12.28 -17.25
CA PHE A 51 -11.76 -11.37 -16.23
C PHE A 51 -10.27 -11.13 -16.47
N THR A 52 -9.93 -9.91 -16.86
CA THR A 52 -8.53 -9.48 -16.96
C THR A 52 -7.88 -9.57 -15.59
N THR A 53 -6.80 -10.37 -15.49
CA THR A 53 -5.97 -10.40 -14.28
C THR A 53 -5.22 -9.07 -14.21
N VAL A 54 -5.77 -8.11 -13.46
CA VAL A 54 -5.09 -6.83 -13.26
C VAL A 54 -3.88 -7.10 -12.37
N ASN A 55 -2.68 -6.89 -12.92
CA ASN A 55 -1.49 -6.86 -12.09
C ASN A 55 -1.64 -5.69 -11.09
N PRO A 56 -1.57 -5.90 -9.77
CA PRO A 56 -1.69 -4.82 -8.79
C PRO A 56 -0.62 -3.71 -8.97
N ALA A 57 0.45 -3.96 -9.73
CA ALA A 57 1.39 -2.93 -10.16
C ALA A 57 0.89 -2.08 -11.35
N ASN A 58 0.04 -2.64 -12.21
CA ASN A 58 -0.55 -2.00 -13.41
C ASN A 58 -1.97 -1.48 -13.16
N ASP A 59 -2.45 -1.49 -11.93
CA ASP A 59 -3.69 -0.80 -11.60
C ASP A 59 -3.42 0.69 -11.80
N HIS A 60 -3.86 1.23 -12.94
CA HIS A 60 -3.63 2.61 -13.43
C HIS A 60 -4.19 3.70 -12.49
N LYS A 61 -4.62 3.31 -11.30
CA LYS A 61 -5.14 4.14 -10.24
C LYS A 61 -4.30 4.03 -8.97
N LYS A 62 -2.98 3.79 -9.10
CA LYS A 62 -2.05 4.32 -8.09
C LYS A 62 -2.12 5.84 -8.17
N LEU A 63 -3.14 6.38 -7.51
CA LEU A 63 -3.12 7.77 -7.06
C LEU A 63 -1.77 7.95 -6.37
N GLU A 64 -1.07 9.03 -6.71
CA GLU A 64 0.15 9.35 -6.01
C GLU A 64 -0.13 9.29 -4.50
N PRO A 65 0.77 8.67 -3.71
CA PRO A 65 0.61 8.65 -2.27
C PRO A 65 0.33 10.06 -1.78
N PHE A 66 -0.62 10.20 -0.85
CA PHE A 66 -0.90 11.49 -0.24
C PHE A 66 0.40 12.14 0.24
N SER A 67 0.69 13.33 -0.27
CA SER A 67 1.76 14.19 0.20
C SER A 67 1.14 15.50 0.67
N GLN A 68 1.56 15.97 1.85
CA GLN A 68 1.05 17.22 2.41
C GLN A 68 1.44 18.43 1.55
N GLU A 69 2.59 18.37 0.87
CA GLU A 69 3.06 19.40 -0.07
C GLU A 69 2.14 19.46 -1.29
N LEU A 70 1.89 18.32 -1.92
CA LEU A 70 0.99 18.20 -3.08
C LEU A 70 -0.43 18.67 -2.74
N PHE A 71 -0.94 18.30 -1.56
CA PHE A 71 -2.24 18.75 -1.09
C PHE A 71 -2.29 20.27 -0.91
N ARG A 72 -1.23 20.87 -0.32
CA ARG A 72 -1.15 22.31 -0.10
C ARG A 72 -1.09 23.08 -1.42
N GLU A 73 -0.30 22.60 -2.39
CA GLU A 73 -0.22 23.19 -3.73
C GLU A 73 -1.58 23.16 -4.43
N ALA A 74 -2.25 22.00 -4.44
CA ALA A 74 -3.58 21.87 -5.02
C ALA A 74 -4.62 22.76 -4.33
N ALA A 75 -4.57 22.89 -3.00
CA ALA A 75 -5.47 23.75 -2.25
C ALA A 75 -5.23 25.24 -2.54
N ILE A 76 -3.97 25.67 -2.67
CA ILE A 76 -3.62 27.04 -3.06
C ILE A 76 -4.10 27.34 -4.49
N GLN A 77 -3.88 26.41 -5.42
CA GLN A 77 -4.32 26.56 -6.81
C GLN A 77 -5.85 26.71 -6.88
N TRP A 78 -6.59 25.87 -6.15
CA TRP A 78 -8.04 25.98 -6.03
C TRP A 78 -8.47 27.34 -5.47
N LEU A 79 -7.78 27.85 -4.45
CA LEU A 79 -8.07 29.15 -3.84
C LEU A 79 -7.90 30.32 -4.83
N ILE A 80 -6.86 30.28 -5.66
CA ILE A 80 -6.60 31.27 -6.71
C ILE A 80 -7.66 31.18 -7.82
N GLU A 81 -7.97 29.98 -8.29
CA GLU A 81 -8.92 29.77 -9.40
C GLU A 81 -10.37 30.14 -9.03
N THR A 82 -10.72 30.03 -7.75
CA THR A 82 -12.07 30.29 -7.25
C THR A 82 -12.21 31.58 -6.46
N ASP A 83 -11.14 32.40 -6.43
CA ASP A 83 -11.05 33.69 -5.74
C ASP A 83 -11.54 33.62 -4.28
N GLN A 84 -11.15 32.56 -3.56
CA GLN A 84 -11.56 32.35 -2.18
C GLN A 84 -10.61 33.07 -1.21
N PRO A 85 -11.11 33.57 -0.08
CA PRO A 85 -10.25 34.12 0.95
C PRO A 85 -9.44 33.01 1.62
N ILE A 86 -8.26 33.34 2.15
CA ILE A 86 -7.41 32.39 2.89
C ILE A 86 -8.16 31.75 4.07
N SER A 87 -9.12 32.46 4.67
CA SER A 87 -9.99 31.97 5.73
C SER A 87 -10.95 30.85 5.31
N ALA A 88 -11.07 30.54 4.00
CA ALA A 88 -11.87 29.43 3.52
C ALA A 88 -11.41 28.08 4.10
N PHE A 89 -10.12 27.93 4.44
CA PHE A 89 -9.60 26.72 5.07
C PHE A 89 -10.03 26.55 6.54
N ASP A 90 -10.37 27.65 7.21
CA ASP A 90 -10.88 27.63 8.58
C ASP A 90 -12.39 27.35 8.61
N HIS A 91 -13.06 27.40 7.45
CA HIS A 91 -14.50 27.21 7.38
C HIS A 91 -14.88 25.75 7.70
N PRO A 92 -15.83 25.51 8.62
CA PRO A 92 -16.14 24.16 9.11
C PRO A 92 -16.67 23.23 8.00
N THR A 93 -17.35 23.75 6.98
CA THR A 93 -17.81 22.91 5.85
C THR A 93 -16.66 22.43 4.97
N TYR A 94 -15.62 23.24 4.77
CA TYR A 94 -14.42 22.84 4.05
C TYR A 94 -13.69 21.73 4.80
N GLN A 95 -13.48 21.90 6.11
CA GLN A 95 -12.87 20.88 6.96
C GLN A 95 -13.66 19.56 6.97
N ASN A 96 -14.99 19.65 7.04
CA ASN A 96 -15.86 18.47 6.97
C ASN A 96 -15.76 17.77 5.61
N MET A 97 -15.72 18.53 4.50
CA MET A 97 -15.56 17.96 3.15
C MET A 97 -14.24 17.19 3.03
N ILE A 98 -13.12 17.78 3.48
CA ILE A 98 -11.80 17.13 3.48
C ILE A 98 -11.79 15.90 4.39
N ALA A 99 -12.38 15.97 5.58
CA ALA A 99 -12.47 14.83 6.49
C ALA A 99 -13.26 13.66 5.87
N MET A 100 -14.40 13.94 5.21
CA MET A 100 -15.17 12.92 4.49
C MET A 100 -14.38 12.30 3.35
N ALA A 101 -13.66 13.11 2.56
CA ALA A 101 -12.81 12.62 1.47
C ALA A 101 -11.62 11.78 2.00
N ALA A 102 -11.00 12.17 3.11
CA ALA A 102 -9.91 11.45 3.73
C ALA A 102 -10.34 10.08 4.30
N CYS A 103 -11.59 9.97 4.76
CA CYS A 103 -12.16 8.69 5.21
C CYS A 103 -12.63 7.78 4.07
N ALA A 104 -12.59 8.23 2.80
CA ALA A 104 -13.08 7.46 1.68
C ALA A 104 -12.17 6.25 1.41
N THR A 105 -12.66 5.05 1.73
CA THR A 105 -11.95 3.77 1.51
C THR A 105 -11.77 3.44 0.02
N LYS A 106 -12.64 4.01 -0.81
CA LYS A 106 -12.55 4.02 -2.27
C LYS A 106 -12.36 5.47 -2.67
N GLY A 107 -11.45 5.76 -3.59
CA GLY A 107 -11.22 7.14 -4.04
C GLY A 107 -12.53 7.85 -4.43
N VAL A 108 -12.60 9.16 -4.18
CA VAL A 108 -13.79 9.98 -4.42
C VAL A 108 -14.08 10.03 -5.93
N LYS A 109 -15.35 9.82 -6.31
CA LYS A 109 -15.85 10.06 -7.68
C LYS A 109 -16.56 11.40 -7.67
N ILE A 110 -16.04 12.35 -8.44
CA ILE A 110 -16.62 13.67 -8.69
C ILE A 110 -17.32 13.61 -10.04
#